data_AF-A0A1V4DH84-F1
#
_entry.id   AF-A0A1V4DH84-F1
#
_cell.length_a   1.000
_cell.length_b   1.000
_cell.length_c   1.000
_cell.angle_alpha   90.00
_cell.angle_beta   90.00
_cell.angle_gamma   90.00
#
_symmetry.space_group_name_H-M   'P 1'
#
loop_
_entity.id
_entity.type
_entity.pdbx_description
1 polymer ?
#
loop_
_entity_poly.entity_id
_entity_poly.type
_entity_poly.pdbx_seq_one_letter_code
_entity_poly.pdbx_strand_id
1 'polypeptide(L)' 'METPFIGKFSQGIMNAFKYYYSNGFLEGINNKIKVIKRVAYGYRNFLLFKRRIFLIQNQVFQVK' A
#
# COMPACT_ATOMS: atom_id res chain seq x y z
N MET A 1 -9.27 -21.14 -26.24
CA MET A 1 -8.09 -20.26 -26.02
C MET A 1 -8.42 -19.37 -24.83
N GLU A 2 -8.27 -19.86 -23.61
CA GLU A 2 -8.44 -18.98 -22.45
C GLU A 2 -7.22 -18.08 -22.35
N THR A 3 -7.43 -16.78 -22.22
CA THR A 3 -6.32 -15.84 -22.04
C THR A 3 -5.57 -16.21 -20.76
N PRO A 4 -4.26 -16.53 -20.82
CA PRO A 4 -3.52 -17.09 -19.68
C PRO A 4 -3.45 -16.13 -18.49
N PHE A 5 -3.63 -14.84 -18.74
CA PHE A 5 -3.71 -13.80 -17.70
C PHE A 5 -4.98 -13.93 -16.85
N ILE A 6 -6.17 -14.01 -17.47
CA ILE A 6 -7.43 -14.06 -16.74
C ILE A 6 -7.55 -15.36 -15.94
N GLY A 7 -7.12 -16.49 -16.51
CA GLY A 7 -7.12 -17.78 -15.81
C GLY A 7 -6.32 -17.73 -14.50
N LYS A 8 -5.15 -17.09 -14.50
CA LYS A 8 -4.28 -16.96 -13.33
C LYS A 8 -4.86 -16.10 -12.20
N PHE A 9 -5.64 -15.07 -12.52
CA PHE A 9 -6.21 -14.13 -11.54
C PHE A 9 -7.71 -14.33 -11.29
N SER A 10 -8.32 -15.33 -11.93
CA SER A 10 -9.75 -15.65 -11.88
C SER A 10 -10.34 -15.67 -10.47
N GLN A 11 -9.65 -16.31 -9.52
CA GLN A 11 -10.11 -16.38 -8.12
C GLN A 11 -10.12 -15.01 -7.42
N GLY A 12 -9.12 -14.17 -7.69
CA GLY A 12 -9.04 -12.81 -7.11
C GLY A 12 -10.16 -11.92 -7.66
N ILE A 13 -10.44 -12.05 -8.95
CA ILE A 13 -11.53 -11.34 -9.62
C ILE A 13 -12.89 -11.78 -9.04
N MET A 14 -13.12 -13.09 -8.91
CA MET A 14 -14.35 -13.63 -8.29
C MET A 14 -14.54 -13.11 -6.86
N ASN A 15 -13.46 -13.08 -6.06
CA ASN A 15 -13.50 -12.57 -4.70
C ASN A 15 -13.80 -11.06 -4.64
N ALA A 16 -13.30 -10.27 -5.59
CA ALA A 16 -13.58 -8.83 -5.66
C ALA A 16 -15.07 -8.52 -5.89
N PHE A 17 -15.79 -9.38 -6.62
CA PHE A 17 -17.25 -9.25 -6.78
C PHE A 17 -18.06 -9.85 -5.62
N LYS A 18 -17.51 -10.87 -4.94
CA LYS A 18 -18.20 -11.57 -3.84
C LYS A 18 -18.22 -10.76 -2.54
N TYR A 19 -17.18 -9.99 -2.27
CA TYR A 19 -17.03 -9.28 -0.99
C TYR A 19 -17.10 -7.77 -1.18
N TYR A 20 -17.75 -7.06 -0.25
CA TYR A 20 -17.82 -5.59 -0.24
C TYR A 20 -16.53 -4.90 0.21
N TYR A 21 -15.47 -5.66 0.48
CA TYR A 21 -14.18 -5.11 0.91
C TYR A 21 -13.44 -4.50 -0.26
N SER A 22 -13.08 -3.23 -0.14
CA SER A 22 -12.25 -2.54 -1.12
C SER A 22 -10.79 -2.47 -0.68
N ASN A 23 -9.87 -2.80 -1.59
CA ASN A 23 -8.43 -2.58 -1.40
C ASN A 23 -8.03 -1.11 -1.52
N GLY A 24 -8.97 -0.20 -1.84
CA GLY A 24 -8.67 1.21 -2.11
C GLY A 24 -7.97 1.93 -0.96
N PHE A 25 -8.31 1.62 0.30
CA PHE A 25 -7.60 2.18 1.45
C PHE A 25 -6.13 1.75 1.51
N LEU A 26 -5.87 0.45 1.29
CA LEU A 26 -4.52 -0.11 1.25
C LEU A 26 -3.71 0.45 0.07
N GLU A 27 -4.34 0.59 -1.09
CA GLU A 27 -3.76 1.23 -2.27
C GLU A 27 -3.40 2.70 -2.02
N GLY A 28 -4.28 3.43 -1.33
CA GLY A 28 -4.03 4.81 -0.90
C GLY A 28 -2.80 4.93 0.01
N ILE A 29 -2.67 4.05 0.99
CA ILE A 29 -1.48 3.98 1.86
C ILE A 29 -0.22 3.67 1.03
N ASN A 30 -0.30 2.68 0.14
CA ASN A 30 0.83 2.28 -0.70
C ASN A 30 1.28 3.43 -1.63
N ASN A 31 0.34 4.18 -2.20
CA ASN A 31 0.65 5.35 -3.02
C ASN A 31 1.29 6.47 -2.20
N LYS A 32 0.80 6.75 -0.99
CA LYS A 32 1.40 7.75 -0.10
C LYS A 32 2.85 7.37 0.26
N ILE A 33 3.11 6.10 0.57
CA ILE A 33 4.47 5.59 0.80
C ILE A 33 5.34 5.75 -0.45
N LYS A 34 4.82 5.42 -1.64
CA LYS A 34 5.56 5.60 -2.92
C LYS A 34 5.94 7.07 -3.15
N VAL A 35 5.05 8.01 -2.84
CA VAL A 35 5.34 9.46 -2.93
C VAL A 35 6.44 9.84 -1.94
N ILE A 36 6.35 9.39 -0.68
CA ILE A 36 7.37 9.66 0.33
C ILE A 36 8.72 9.10 -0.09
N LYS A 37 8.77 7.87 -0.63
CA LYS A 37 10.01 7.27 -1.17
C LYS A 37 10.66 8.13 -2.27
N ARG A 38 9.86 8.75 -3.14
CA ARG A 38 10.37 9.62 -4.23
C ARG A 38 11.01 10.91 -3.74
N VAL A 39 10.64 11.41 -2.56
CA VAL A 39 11.22 12.64 -1.98
C VAL A 39 12.31 12.33 -0.94
N ALA A 40 12.32 11.11 -0.42
CA ALA A 40 13.18 10.67 0.66
C ALA A 40 14.47 10.01 0.11
N TYR A 41 15.39 10.83 -0.41
CA TYR A 41 16.73 10.37 -0.78
C TYR A 41 17.66 10.30 0.44
N GLY A 42 18.72 9.47 0.38
CA GLY A 42 19.79 9.43 1.38
C GLY A 42 19.52 8.58 2.64
N TYR A 43 18.40 7.85 2.71
CA TYR A 43 18.12 6.95 3.83
C TYR A 43 18.96 5.67 3.75
N ARG A 44 19.98 5.55 4.61
CA ARG A 44 20.75 4.31 4.78
C ARG A 44 20.08 3.29 5.70
N ASN A 45 19.20 3.75 6.59
CA ASN A 45 18.51 2.92 7.58
C ASN A 45 16.99 2.96 7.36
N PHE A 46 16.39 1.78 7.14
CA PHE A 46 14.95 1.62 6.95
C PHE A 46 14.13 2.09 8.16
N LEU A 47 14.63 1.97 9.39
CA LEU A 47 13.94 2.46 10.59
C LEU A 47 13.73 3.98 10.55
N LEU A 48 14.71 4.73 10.06
CA LEU A 48 14.60 6.18 9.90
C LEU A 48 13.60 6.53 8.79
N PHE A 49 13.59 5.77 7.70
CA PHE A 49 12.60 5.93 6.64
C PHE A 49 11.17 5.63 7.13
N LYS A 50 11.00 4.54 7.91
CA LYS A 50 9.73 4.17 8.56
C LYS A 50 9.24 5.24 9.53
N ARG A 51 10.12 5.81 10.35
CA ARG A 51 9.79 6.95 11.24
C ARG A 51 9.30 8.16 10.44
N ARG A 52 9.95 8.49 9.31
CA ARG A 52 9.48 9.57 8.43
C ARG A 52 8.11 9.30 7.83
N ILE A 53 7.81 8.06 7.42
CA ILE A 53 6.47 7.69 6.95
C ILE A 53 5.43 7.96 8.03
N PHE A 54 5.67 7.50 9.27
CA PHE A 54 4.72 7.72 10.36
C PHE A 54 4.55 9.20 10.71
N LEU A 55 5.64 9.99 10.71
CA LEU A 55 5.58 11.44 10.93
C LEU A 55 4.68 12.11 9.89
N ILE A 56 4.87 11.81 8.61
CA ILE A 56 4.07 12.40 7.50
C ILE A 56 2.61 11.94 7.55
N GLN A 57 2.35 10.75 8.08
CA GLN A 57 0.99 10.24 8.27
C GLN A 57 0.35 10.74 9.57
N ASN A 58 1.00 11.62 10.33
CA ASN A 58 0.56 12.10 11.65
C ASN A 58 0.24 10.96 12.63
N GLN A 59 0.92 9.81 12.51
CA GLN A 59 0.73 8.64 13.37
C GLN A 59 1.65 8.64 14.59
N VAL A 60 2.46 9.69 14.77
CA VAL A 60 3.54 9.74 15.79
C VAL A 60 3.04 10.19 17.17
N PHE A 61 1.82 10.69 17.26
CA PHE A 61 1.21 11.10 18.53
C PHE A 61 -0.21 10.56 18.66
N GLN A 62 -0.30 9.25 18.88
CA GLN A 62 -1.43 8.65 19.61
C GLN A 62 -0.85 8.19 20.95
N VAL A 63 -0.43 9.15 21.78
CA VAL A 63 -0.28 8.88 23.21
C VAL A 63 -1.72 8.83 23.74
N LYS A 64 -2.19 7.61 24.01
CA LYS A 64 -3.38 7.40 24.84
C LYS A 64 -3.11 7.94 26.24
#